data_AF-A0A0C3DEG6-F1
#
_entry.id   AF-A0A0C3DEG6-F1
#
_cell.length_a   1.000
_cell.length_b   1.000
_cell.length_c   1.000
_cell.angle_alpha   90.00
_cell.angle_beta   90.00
_cell.angle_gamma   90.00
#
_symmetry.space_group_name_H-M   'P 1'
#
loop_
_entity.id
_entity.type
_entity.pdbx_description
1 polymer ?
#
loop_
_entity_poly.entity_id
_entity_poly.type
_entity_poly.pdbx_seq_one_letter_code
_entity_poly.pdbx_strand_id
1 'polypeptide(L)'
;MTARIAASTGGKTQFLTIQALTGSSLCIVLSLVQDLFPSVERYLHPSKRALLMIFLPTGFTVCSIYWPLRIFAPSLIFLPDTTPTTTPDLFASAAAASAEPVFSGLATGRDLVYIPLFADLSMHAAPFIALMLDFFLCERKFSRRQLNRVAPVIMLAYGTIYGSALEYLAKCDGYFTYPFLDVSPFSVRLAIYVGAACGGYTCLRLLNGLRSL
;
A
#
# COMPACT_ATOMS: atom_id res chain seq x y z
N MET A 1 -19.23 2.60 2.58
CA MET A 1 -18.04 1.88 2.03
C MET A 1 -17.96 0.37 2.35
N THR A 2 -18.25 -0.10 3.56
CA THR A 2 -18.04 -1.50 4.02
C THR A 2 -18.84 -2.57 3.27
N ALA A 3 -20.08 -2.28 2.87
CA ALA A 3 -20.93 -3.24 2.12
C ALA A 3 -20.39 -3.57 0.72
N ARG A 4 -19.83 -2.58 -0.01
CA ARG A 4 -19.27 -2.79 -1.36
C ARG A 4 -17.97 -3.60 -1.32
N ILE A 5 -17.12 -3.36 -0.33
CA ILE A 5 -15.88 -4.14 -0.14
C ILE A 5 -16.21 -5.57 0.32
N ALA A 6 -17.19 -5.74 1.20
CA ALA A 6 -17.63 -7.07 1.63
C ALA A 6 -18.25 -7.90 0.48
N ALA A 7 -18.90 -7.22 -0.48
CA ALA A 7 -19.48 -7.85 -1.67
C ALA A 7 -18.49 -8.02 -2.84
N SER A 8 -17.34 -7.33 -2.81
CA SER A 8 -16.32 -7.42 -3.86
C SER A 8 -15.61 -8.78 -3.84
N THR A 9 -15.35 -9.33 -5.02
CA THR A 9 -14.76 -10.67 -5.18
C THR A 9 -13.35 -10.77 -4.56
N GLY A 10 -12.61 -9.65 -4.50
CA GLY A 10 -11.27 -9.58 -3.93
C GLY A 10 -11.22 -9.07 -2.49
N GLY A 11 -12.33 -8.59 -1.93
CA GLY A 11 -12.38 -8.05 -0.58
C GLY A 11 -11.32 -6.97 -0.30
N LYS A 12 -10.66 -7.07 0.87
CA LYS A 12 -9.65 -6.08 1.30
C LYS A 12 -8.28 -6.27 0.65
N THR A 13 -8.00 -7.40 -0.01
CA THR A 13 -6.68 -7.67 -0.59
C THR A 13 -6.44 -6.92 -1.90
N GLN A 14 -7.49 -6.33 -2.48
CA GLN A 14 -7.41 -5.46 -3.65
C GLN A 14 -6.60 -4.18 -3.36
N PHE A 15 -6.58 -3.73 -2.11
CA PHE A 15 -5.87 -2.52 -1.69
C PHE A 15 -4.37 -2.78 -1.54
N LEU A 16 -3.57 -2.04 -2.29
CA LEU A 16 -2.11 -2.09 -2.26
C LEU A 16 -1.58 -1.68 -0.89
N THR A 17 -2.24 -0.74 -0.21
CA THR A 17 -1.96 -0.38 1.19
C THR A 17 -2.08 -1.58 2.12
N ILE A 18 -3.10 -2.44 1.94
CA ILE A 18 -3.27 -3.64 2.77
C ILE A 18 -2.19 -4.68 2.47
N GLN A 19 -1.82 -4.84 1.20
CA GLN A 19 -0.70 -5.73 0.84
C GLN A 19 0.63 -5.23 1.40
N ALA A 20 0.91 -3.93 1.29
CA ALA A 20 2.09 -3.30 1.85
C ALA A 20 2.16 -3.45 3.37
N LEU A 21 1.05 -3.18 4.07
CA LEU A 21 0.94 -3.36 5.51
C LEU A 21 1.19 -4.83 5.92
N THR A 22 0.50 -5.76 5.27
CA THR A 22 0.62 -7.20 5.57
C THR A 22 2.04 -7.71 5.32
N GLY A 23 2.62 -7.36 4.17
CA GLY A 23 3.98 -7.74 3.82
C GLY A 23 5.03 -7.11 4.74
N SER A 24 4.83 -5.86 5.15
CA SER A 24 5.72 -5.18 6.11
C SER A 24 5.66 -5.84 7.48
N SER A 25 4.46 -6.14 7.97
CA SER A 25 4.28 -6.89 9.22
C SER A 25 4.97 -8.25 9.16
N LEU A 26 4.87 -8.97 8.04
CA LEU A 26 5.57 -10.24 7.86
C LEU A 26 7.09 -10.09 7.90
N CYS A 27 7.65 -9.06 7.25
CA CYS A 27 9.09 -8.75 7.35
C CYS A 27 9.53 -8.49 8.80
N ILE A 28 8.78 -7.70 9.55
CA ILE A 28 9.10 -7.36 10.94
C ILE A 28 9.03 -8.61 11.82
N VAL A 29 7.99 -9.44 11.65
CA VAL A 29 7.86 -10.72 12.37
C VAL A 29 9.03 -11.65 12.03
N LEU A 30 9.41 -11.77 10.76
CA LEU A 30 10.57 -12.59 10.36
C LEU A 30 11.87 -12.06 10.95
N SER A 31 12.03 -10.74 11.06
CA SER A 31 13.19 -10.12 11.70
C SER A 31 13.23 -10.47 13.19
N LEU A 32 12.12 -10.31 13.89
CA LEU A 32 11.99 -10.67 15.30
C LEU A 32 12.29 -12.16 15.55
N VAL A 33 11.81 -13.05 14.68
CA VAL A 33 12.09 -14.49 14.79
C VAL A 33 13.57 -14.80 14.58
N GLN A 34 14.24 -14.11 13.64
CA GLN A 34 15.68 -14.27 13.41
C GLN A 34 16.51 -13.78 14.61
N ASP A 35 16.10 -12.68 15.23
CA ASP A 35 16.76 -12.11 16.41
C ASP A 35 16.59 -13.01 17.65
N LEU A 36 15.42 -13.63 17.81
CA LEU A 36 15.14 -14.54 18.93
C LEU A 36 15.77 -15.94 18.74
N PHE A 37 15.89 -16.41 17.49
CA PHE A 37 16.35 -17.75 17.16
C PHE A 37 17.45 -17.71 16.09
N PRO A 38 18.71 -17.45 16.45
CA PRO A 38 19.80 -17.33 15.47
C PRO A 38 20.02 -18.61 14.64
N SER A 39 19.63 -19.78 15.18
CA SER A 39 19.71 -21.07 14.47
C SER A 39 18.88 -21.13 13.18
N VAL A 40 17.80 -20.34 13.06
CA VAL A 40 16.94 -20.33 11.86
C VAL A 40 17.27 -19.20 10.87
N GLU A 41 18.19 -18.29 11.23
CA GLU A 41 18.57 -17.12 10.42
C GLU A 41 18.94 -17.52 8.99
N ARG A 42 19.76 -18.56 8.84
CA ARG A 42 20.22 -19.05 7.53
C ARG A 42 19.07 -19.40 6.57
N TYR A 43 17.94 -19.87 7.09
CA TYR A 43 16.79 -20.30 6.29
C TYR A 43 15.79 -19.17 6.05
N LEU A 44 15.59 -18.30 7.03
CA LEU A 44 14.59 -17.22 6.94
C LEU A 44 15.13 -15.95 6.29
N HIS A 45 16.44 -15.70 6.37
CA HIS A 45 17.06 -14.48 5.84
C HIS A 45 16.84 -14.29 4.33
N PRO A 46 16.95 -15.31 3.44
CA PRO A 46 16.60 -15.16 2.02
C PRO A 46 15.14 -14.73 1.81
N SER A 47 14.22 -15.26 2.61
CA SER A 47 12.79 -14.93 2.54
C SER A 47 12.53 -13.49 2.99
N LYS A 48 13.12 -13.06 4.13
CA LYS A 48 13.09 -11.66 4.58
C LYS A 48 13.58 -10.73 3.48
N ARG A 49 14.70 -11.06 2.84
CA ARG A 49 15.27 -10.25 1.75
C ARG A 49 14.39 -10.19 0.51
N ALA A 50 13.73 -11.29 0.14
CA ALA A 50 12.78 -11.29 -0.97
C ALA A 50 11.56 -10.42 -0.65
N LEU A 51 11.03 -10.50 0.58
CA LEU A 51 9.93 -9.65 1.04
C LEU A 51 10.33 -8.18 1.07
N LEU A 52 11.54 -7.83 1.54
CA LEU A 52 12.05 -6.47 1.49
C LEU A 52 12.18 -5.95 0.05
N MET A 53 12.59 -6.78 -0.92
CA MET A 53 12.61 -6.38 -2.34
C MET A 53 11.23 -6.11 -2.94
N ILE A 54 10.15 -6.60 -2.31
CA ILE A 54 8.77 -6.37 -2.74
C ILE A 54 8.14 -5.22 -1.96
N PHE A 55 8.13 -5.33 -0.64
CA PHE A 55 7.28 -4.51 0.22
C PHE A 55 7.91 -3.18 0.62
N LEU A 56 9.24 -3.06 0.64
CA LEU A 56 9.89 -1.76 0.80
C LEU A 56 9.56 -0.81 -0.37
N PRO A 57 9.76 -1.21 -1.65
CA PRO A 57 9.36 -0.36 -2.77
C PRO A 57 7.84 -0.22 -2.90
N THR A 58 7.06 -1.25 -2.53
CA THR A 58 5.59 -1.13 -2.52
C THR A 58 5.10 -0.09 -1.50
N GLY A 59 5.67 -0.06 -0.30
CA GLY A 59 5.37 0.97 0.71
C GLY A 59 5.68 2.38 0.21
N PHE A 60 6.79 2.55 -0.50
CA PHE A 60 7.12 3.80 -1.19
C PHE A 60 6.06 4.17 -2.25
N THR A 61 5.67 3.22 -3.11
CA THR A 61 4.63 3.43 -4.12
C THR A 61 3.31 3.85 -3.49
N VAL A 62 2.89 3.19 -2.42
CA VAL A 62 1.69 3.54 -1.67
C VAL A 62 1.78 5.00 -1.17
N CYS A 63 2.85 5.38 -0.47
CA CYS A 63 3.00 6.74 0.05
C CYS A 63 3.05 7.80 -1.06
N SER A 64 3.83 7.53 -2.13
CA SER A 64 4.07 8.47 -3.22
C SER A 64 2.88 8.67 -4.15
N ILE A 65 1.95 7.73 -4.23
CA ILE A 65 0.69 7.90 -4.97
C ILE A 65 -0.41 8.44 -4.05
N TYR A 66 -0.53 7.88 -2.85
CA TYR A 66 -1.62 8.16 -1.94
C TYR A 66 -1.69 9.62 -1.49
N TRP A 67 -0.61 10.18 -0.94
CA TRP A 67 -0.65 11.54 -0.39
C TRP A 67 -0.83 12.62 -1.46
N PRO A 68 -0.16 12.55 -2.64
CA PRO A 68 -0.47 13.48 -3.71
C PRO A 68 -1.94 13.42 -4.17
N LEU A 69 -2.51 12.21 -4.31
CA LEU A 69 -3.94 12.09 -4.63
C LEU A 69 -4.83 12.65 -3.51
N ARG A 70 -4.53 12.37 -2.25
CA ARG A 70 -5.29 12.90 -1.09
C ARG A 70 -5.28 14.43 -1.05
N ILE A 71 -4.15 15.06 -1.37
CA ILE A 71 -3.97 16.52 -1.29
C ILE A 71 -4.53 17.22 -2.53
N PHE A 72 -4.23 16.72 -3.74
CA PHE A 72 -4.51 17.42 -5.00
C PHE A 72 -5.76 16.92 -5.73
N ALA A 73 -6.20 15.68 -5.48
CA ALA A 73 -7.32 15.06 -6.20
C ALA A 73 -8.12 14.06 -5.32
N PRO A 74 -8.70 14.50 -4.19
CA PRO A 74 -9.34 13.59 -3.22
C PRO A 74 -10.53 12.81 -3.79
N SER A 75 -11.22 13.35 -4.80
CA SER A 75 -12.32 12.66 -5.49
C SER A 75 -11.87 11.42 -6.29
N LEU A 76 -10.57 11.27 -6.55
CA LEU A 76 -10.01 10.14 -7.26
C LEU A 76 -9.65 8.96 -6.35
N ILE A 77 -9.71 9.16 -5.02
CA ILE A 77 -9.38 8.13 -4.03
C ILE A 77 -10.53 7.78 -3.10
N PHE A 78 -11.38 8.76 -2.76
CA PHE A 78 -12.58 8.55 -1.96
C PHE A 78 -13.81 8.46 -2.87
N LEU A 79 -14.61 7.42 -2.68
CA LEU A 79 -15.93 7.35 -3.32
C LEU A 79 -16.90 8.25 -2.54
N PRO A 80 -17.85 8.95 -3.21
CA PRO A 80 -18.93 9.65 -2.53
C PRO A 80 -19.78 8.67 -1.71
N ASP A 81 -20.09 9.00 -0.46
CA ASP A 81 -21.07 8.23 0.31
C ASP A 81 -22.46 8.47 -0.28
N THR A 82 -22.97 7.48 -1.02
CA THR A 82 -24.33 7.47 -1.56
C THR A 82 -25.32 6.84 -0.59
N THR A 83 -25.03 6.79 0.71
CA THR A 83 -25.99 6.30 1.70
C THR A 83 -27.14 7.30 1.83
N PRO A 84 -28.38 6.97 1.43
CA PRO A 84 -29.52 7.81 1.72
C PRO A 84 -29.67 7.94 3.23
N THR A 85 -29.60 9.17 3.71
CA THR A 85 -29.68 9.56 5.11
C THR A 85 -31.07 9.25 5.66
N THR A 86 -31.33 8.00 6.06
CA THR A 86 -32.62 7.63 6.68
C THR A 86 -32.51 6.59 7.80
N THR A 87 -31.36 6.49 8.46
CA THR A 87 -31.25 5.75 9.72
C THR A 87 -30.47 6.57 10.75
N PRO A 88 -31.02 6.83 11.95
CA PRO A 88 -30.28 7.47 13.02
C PRO A 88 -29.15 6.54 13.48
N ASP A 89 -27.92 6.96 13.26
CA ASP A 89 -26.71 6.19 13.47
C ASP A 89 -26.45 5.89 14.96
N LEU A 90 -26.85 4.70 15.40
CA LEU A 90 -26.48 4.14 16.71
C LEU A 90 -24.97 3.85 16.83
N PHE A 91 -24.20 3.92 15.73
CA PHE A 91 -22.75 3.69 15.69
C PHE A 91 -21.90 4.98 15.71
N ALA A 92 -22.50 6.17 15.61
CA ALA A 92 -21.78 7.44 15.70
C ALA A 92 -21.18 7.70 17.10
N SER A 93 -21.65 6.98 18.13
CA SER A 93 -21.23 7.13 19.53
C SER A 93 -19.80 6.62 19.81
N ALA A 94 -19.31 5.60 19.08
CA ALA A 94 -17.99 5.03 19.35
C ALA A 94 -16.82 5.83 18.73
N ALA A 95 -17.08 6.57 17.64
CA ALA A 95 -16.07 7.42 16.98
C ALA A 95 -15.88 8.77 17.69
N ALA A 96 -16.84 9.20 18.52
CA ALA A 96 -16.76 10.42 19.32
C ALA A 96 -15.74 10.33 20.48
N ALA A 97 -15.24 9.14 20.80
CA ALA A 97 -14.26 8.92 21.87
C ALA A 97 -12.80 9.26 21.49
N SER A 98 -12.53 9.51 20.20
CA SER A 98 -11.22 9.99 19.72
C SER A 98 -11.42 11.31 18.97
N ALA A 99 -11.47 12.40 19.73
CA ALA A 99 -11.67 13.76 19.23
C ALA A 99 -10.45 14.24 18.40
N GLU A 100 -10.38 13.80 17.15
CA GLU A 100 -9.54 14.41 16.12
C GLU A 100 -10.40 15.42 15.34
N PRO A 101 -9.86 16.60 14.97
CA PRO A 101 -10.59 17.56 14.16
C PRO A 101 -10.85 16.96 12.78
N VAL A 102 -12.11 16.68 12.48
CA VAL A 102 -12.56 16.30 11.14
C VAL A 102 -12.31 17.51 10.23
N PHE A 103 -11.28 17.43 9.40
CA PHE A 103 -11.06 18.42 8.35
C PHE A 103 -12.10 18.20 7.26
N SER A 104 -13.28 18.81 7.43
CA SER A 104 -14.29 18.91 6.39
C SER A 104 -13.75 19.83 5.29
N GLY A 105 -13.15 19.23 4.27
CA GLY A 105 -12.72 19.92 3.06
C GLY A 105 -13.89 20.68 2.42
N LEU A 106 -13.56 21.89 1.96
CA LEU A 106 -14.42 22.91 1.36
C LEU A 106 -15.63 22.39 0.57
N ALA A 107 -16.81 22.83 1.02
CA ALA A 107 -18.14 22.70 0.45
C ALA A 107 -18.23 22.48 -1.08
N THR A 108 -18.41 21.21 -1.49
CA THR A 108 -19.05 20.84 -2.78
C THR A 108 -19.86 19.54 -2.61
N GLY A 109 -20.88 19.56 -1.74
CA GLY A 109 -22.06 18.67 -1.81
C GLY A 109 -21.87 17.15 -1.87
N ARG A 110 -20.66 16.63 -1.59
CA ARG A 110 -20.36 15.20 -1.50
C ARG A 110 -19.54 15.01 -0.25
N ASP A 111 -20.13 14.37 0.76
CA ASP A 111 -19.45 14.05 2.01
C ASP A 111 -18.37 13.01 1.70
N LEU A 112 -17.15 13.47 1.48
CA LEU A 112 -15.97 12.63 1.36
C LEU A 112 -15.57 12.20 2.77
N VAL A 113 -15.64 10.89 3.05
CA VAL A 113 -15.22 10.35 4.35
C VAL A 113 -13.70 10.30 4.42
N TYR A 114 -13.12 11.14 5.25
CA TYR A 114 -11.68 11.15 5.52
C TYR A 114 -11.32 10.18 6.64
N ILE A 115 -10.19 9.50 6.47
CA ILE A 115 -9.58 8.69 7.52
C ILE A 115 -8.88 9.64 8.52
N PRO A 116 -9.08 9.47 9.84
CA PRO A 116 -8.38 10.23 10.88
C PRO A 116 -6.87 10.19 10.68
N LEU A 117 -6.17 11.29 10.98
CA LEU A 117 -4.75 11.45 10.62
C LEU A 117 -3.88 10.31 11.15
N PHE A 118 -4.04 9.91 12.40
CA PHE A 118 -3.25 8.82 12.99
C PHE A 118 -3.54 7.46 12.35
N ALA A 119 -4.80 7.17 12.03
CA ALA A 119 -5.16 5.96 11.29
C ALA A 119 -4.56 6.01 9.88
N ASP A 120 -4.54 7.19 9.26
CA ASP A 120 -3.97 7.37 7.93
C ASP A 120 -2.45 7.16 7.89
N LEU A 121 -1.73 7.81 8.82
CA LEU A 121 -0.29 7.66 8.99
C LEU A 121 0.10 6.22 9.32
N SER A 122 -0.67 5.54 10.20
CA SER A 122 -0.36 4.17 10.61
C SER A 122 -0.57 3.13 9.49
N MET A 123 -1.51 3.36 8.58
CA MET A 123 -1.73 2.45 7.44
C MET A 123 -0.78 2.71 6.27
N HIS A 124 -0.39 3.96 6.02
CA HIS A 124 0.39 4.32 4.83
C HIS A 124 1.88 4.52 5.14
N ALA A 125 2.21 5.40 6.08
CA ALA A 125 3.59 5.82 6.34
C ALA A 125 4.33 4.86 7.27
N ALA A 126 3.69 4.44 8.38
CA ALA A 126 4.35 3.63 9.40
C ALA A 126 4.94 2.31 8.86
N PRO A 127 4.26 1.53 7.99
CA PRO A 127 4.82 0.29 7.46
C PRO A 127 6.06 0.54 6.59
N PHE A 128 6.03 1.58 5.75
CA PHE A 128 7.15 1.96 4.92
C PHE A 128 8.34 2.44 5.75
N ILE A 129 8.11 3.32 6.73
CA ILE A 129 9.16 3.81 7.63
C ILE A 129 9.76 2.65 8.43
N ALA A 130 8.95 1.73 8.94
CA ALA A 130 9.44 0.58 9.69
C ALA A 130 10.35 -0.32 8.82
N LEU A 131 9.96 -0.63 7.58
CA LEU A 131 10.83 -1.38 6.67
C LEU A 131 12.08 -0.61 6.27
N MET A 132 11.99 0.70 6.13
CA MET A 132 13.14 1.55 5.83
C MET A 132 14.15 1.52 7.00
N LEU A 133 13.67 1.61 8.24
CA LEU A 133 14.48 1.50 9.44
C LEU A 133 15.10 0.10 9.57
N ASP A 134 14.32 -0.97 9.41
CA ASP A 134 14.84 -2.34 9.40
C ASP A 134 15.91 -2.53 8.32
N PHE A 135 15.69 -1.99 7.12
CA PHE A 135 16.66 -2.06 6.03
C PHE A 135 17.97 -1.33 6.37
N PHE A 136 17.90 -0.13 6.95
CA PHE A 136 19.10 0.64 7.28
C PHE A 136 19.84 0.10 8.50
N LEU A 137 19.11 -0.26 9.55
CA LEU A 137 19.68 -0.62 10.86
C LEU A 137 20.04 -2.11 10.95
N CYS A 138 19.24 -3.00 10.37
CA CYS A 138 19.33 -4.45 10.65
C CYS A 138 19.74 -5.29 9.43
N GLU A 139 19.43 -4.87 8.21
CA GLU A 139 19.60 -5.72 7.01
C GLU A 139 20.89 -5.42 6.24
N ARG A 140 21.58 -6.40 5.63
CA ARG A 140 22.79 -6.09 4.80
C ARG A 140 22.43 -5.48 3.46
N LYS A 141 23.33 -4.64 2.92
CA LYS A 141 23.19 -4.05 1.58
C LYS A 141 22.90 -5.13 0.53
N PHE A 142 21.98 -4.86 -0.39
CA PHE A 142 21.74 -5.71 -1.56
C PHE A 142 22.96 -5.69 -2.48
N SER A 143 23.41 -6.91 -2.84
CA SER A 143 24.49 -7.08 -3.81
C SER A 143 24.07 -6.57 -5.20
N ARG A 144 25.05 -6.24 -6.05
CA ARG A 144 24.79 -5.83 -7.44
C ARG A 144 24.00 -6.89 -8.22
N ARG A 145 24.24 -8.18 -7.95
CA ARG A 145 23.49 -9.28 -8.58
C ARG A 145 22.03 -9.29 -8.13
N GLN A 146 21.79 -9.09 -6.83
CA GLN A 146 20.42 -8.99 -6.30
C GLN A 146 19.68 -7.80 -6.90
N LEU A 147 20.28 -6.61 -6.92
CA LEU A 147 19.62 -5.43 -7.49
C LEU A 147 19.41 -5.48 -9.00
N ASN A 148 20.39 -5.97 -9.77
CA ASN A 148 20.32 -5.86 -11.24
C ASN A 148 19.66 -7.08 -11.91
N ARG A 149 19.55 -8.22 -11.21
CA ARG A 149 18.97 -9.44 -11.79
C ARG A 149 17.76 -9.95 -11.01
N VAL A 150 17.83 -9.97 -9.68
CA VAL A 150 16.77 -10.59 -8.86
C VAL A 150 15.62 -9.62 -8.63
N ALA A 151 15.91 -8.42 -8.14
CA ALA A 151 14.89 -7.41 -7.82
C ALA A 151 14.00 -7.06 -9.03
N PRO A 152 14.52 -6.83 -10.25
CA PRO A 152 13.67 -6.50 -11.39
C PRO A 152 12.71 -7.64 -11.74
N VAL A 153 13.17 -8.90 -11.66
CA VAL A 153 12.35 -10.09 -11.92
C VAL A 153 11.25 -10.22 -10.88
N ILE A 154 11.59 -10.11 -9.59
CA ILE A 154 10.62 -10.20 -8.49
C ILE A 154 9.59 -9.06 -8.58
N MET A 155 10.03 -7.83 -8.81
CA MET A 155 9.15 -6.67 -8.90
C MET A 155 8.26 -6.71 -10.14
N LEU A 156 8.79 -7.16 -11.29
CA LEU A 156 8.00 -7.36 -12.49
C LEU A 156 6.95 -8.45 -12.27
N ALA A 157 7.33 -9.57 -11.65
CA ALA A 157 6.40 -10.66 -11.32
C ALA A 157 5.30 -10.17 -10.39
N TYR A 158 5.65 -9.52 -9.27
CA TYR A 158 4.67 -8.99 -8.32
C TYR A 158 3.77 -7.93 -8.95
N GLY A 159 4.33 -6.95 -9.67
CA GLY A 159 3.58 -5.90 -10.35
C GLY A 159 2.63 -6.46 -11.41
N THR A 160 3.06 -7.46 -12.18
CA THR A 160 2.23 -8.13 -13.19
C THR A 160 1.11 -8.93 -12.53
N ILE A 161 1.41 -9.69 -11.48
CA ILE A 161 0.41 -10.46 -10.72
C ILE A 161 -0.63 -9.52 -10.12
N TYR A 162 -0.20 -8.47 -9.43
CA TYR A 162 -1.10 -7.51 -8.80
C TYR A 162 -1.93 -6.75 -9.83
N GLY A 163 -1.31 -6.20 -10.88
CA GLY A 163 -2.03 -5.48 -11.94
C GLY A 163 -3.04 -6.37 -12.67
N SER A 164 -2.66 -7.61 -13.00
CA SER A 164 -3.56 -8.57 -13.65
C SER A 164 -4.72 -8.97 -12.73
N ALA A 165 -4.44 -9.18 -11.43
CA ALA A 165 -5.49 -9.46 -10.45
C ALA A 165 -6.46 -8.28 -10.32
N LEU A 166 -5.95 -7.04 -10.32
CA LEU A 166 -6.79 -5.84 -10.23
C LEU A 166 -7.71 -5.69 -11.45
N GLU A 167 -7.20 -5.92 -12.66
CA GLU A 167 -8.03 -5.92 -13.89
C GLU A 167 -9.06 -7.06 -13.88
N TYR A 168 -8.67 -8.26 -13.44
CA TYR A 168 -9.58 -9.40 -13.33
C TYR A 168 -10.72 -9.13 -12.34
N LEU A 169 -10.37 -8.60 -11.17
CA LEU A 169 -11.34 -8.25 -10.14
C LEU A 169 -12.28 -7.13 -10.59
N ALA A 170 -11.76 -6.10 -11.26
CA ALA A 170 -12.59 -5.05 -11.83
C ALA A 170 -13.56 -5.59 -12.89
N LYS A 171 -13.15 -6.60 -13.67
CA LYS A 171 -14.04 -7.30 -14.61
C LYS A 171 -15.16 -8.07 -13.90
N CYS A 172 -14.87 -8.67 -12.74
CA CYS A 172 -15.87 -9.39 -11.95
C CYS A 172 -16.83 -8.44 -11.22
N ASP A 173 -16.29 -7.40 -10.59
CA ASP A 173 -17.05 -6.50 -9.72
C ASP A 173 -17.73 -5.35 -10.52
N GLY A 174 -17.28 -5.11 -11.75
CA GLY A 174 -17.79 -4.08 -12.66
C GLY A 174 -17.24 -2.67 -12.43
N TYR A 175 -16.28 -2.52 -11.51
CA TYR A 175 -15.62 -1.25 -11.18
C TYR A 175 -14.24 -1.52 -10.58
N PHE A 176 -13.33 -0.55 -10.69
CA PHE A 176 -12.05 -0.61 -9.98
C PHE A 176 -12.17 -0.18 -8.51
N THR A 177 -11.40 -0.84 -7.64
CA THR A 177 -11.21 -0.42 -6.25
C THR A 177 -10.71 1.02 -6.13
N TYR A 178 -9.92 1.47 -7.11
CA TYR A 178 -9.41 2.82 -7.20
C TYR A 178 -10.15 3.61 -8.29
N PRO A 179 -10.93 4.66 -7.94
CA PRO A 179 -11.70 5.43 -8.91
C PRO A 179 -10.88 6.01 -10.07
N PHE A 180 -9.62 6.42 -9.81
CA PHE A 180 -8.75 6.92 -10.88
C PHE A 180 -8.43 5.89 -11.97
N LEU A 181 -8.49 4.59 -11.66
CA LEU A 181 -8.33 3.54 -12.67
C LEU A 181 -9.60 3.37 -13.50
N ASP A 182 -10.77 3.56 -12.89
CA ASP A 182 -12.08 3.41 -13.54
C ASP A 182 -12.26 4.43 -14.68
N VAL A 183 -11.82 5.66 -14.46
CA VAL A 183 -11.85 6.74 -15.46
C VAL A 183 -10.70 6.71 -16.47
N SER A 184 -9.73 5.80 -16.28
CA SER A 184 -8.53 5.72 -17.12
C SER A 184 -8.69 4.63 -18.19
N PRO A 185 -8.39 4.89 -19.48
CA PRO A 185 -8.33 3.83 -20.48
C PRO A 185 -7.19 2.84 -20.17
N PHE A 186 -7.27 1.63 -20.71
CA PHE A 186 -6.31 0.55 -20.39
C PHE A 186 -4.84 0.94 -20.62
N SER A 187 -4.52 1.70 -21.67
CA SER A 187 -3.15 2.18 -21.94
C SER A 187 -2.61 3.06 -20.82
N VAL A 188 -3.45 3.93 -20.25
CA VAL A 188 -3.10 4.79 -19.10
C VAL A 188 -2.94 3.95 -17.83
N ARG A 189 -3.82 2.97 -17.59
CA ARG A 189 -3.67 2.04 -16.45
C ARG A 189 -2.37 1.26 -16.54
N LEU A 190 -2.03 0.75 -17.72
CA LEU A 190 -0.77 0.06 -17.97
C LEU A 190 0.43 0.98 -17.68
N ALA A 191 0.37 2.25 -18.12
CA ALA A 191 1.40 3.24 -17.80
C ALA A 191 1.51 3.51 -16.29
N ILE A 192 0.39 3.55 -15.56
CA ILE A 192 0.38 3.67 -14.10
C ILE A 192 1.06 2.46 -13.45
N TYR A 193 0.71 1.23 -13.86
CA TYR A 193 1.30 0.00 -13.31
C TYR A 193 2.82 -0.06 -13.55
N VAL A 194 3.25 0.22 -14.78
CA VAL A 194 4.68 0.26 -15.14
C VAL A 194 5.39 1.39 -14.40
N GLY A 195 4.81 2.58 -14.36
CA GLY A 195 5.36 3.74 -13.65
C GLY A 195 5.56 3.47 -12.16
N ALA A 196 4.56 2.87 -11.51
CA ALA A 196 4.63 2.46 -10.11
C ALA A 196 5.74 1.42 -9.86
N ALA A 197 5.88 0.42 -10.74
CA ALA A 197 6.94 -0.59 -10.63
C ALA A 197 8.34 0.03 -10.84
N CYS A 198 8.50 0.90 -11.83
CA CYS A 198 9.75 1.62 -12.09
C CYS A 198 10.12 2.57 -10.95
N GLY A 199 9.14 3.30 -10.40
CA GLY A 199 9.32 4.19 -9.25
C GLY A 199 9.77 3.41 -8.01
N GLY A 200 9.09 2.30 -7.70
CA GLY A 200 9.50 1.40 -6.63
C GLY A 200 10.91 0.86 -6.84
N TYR A 201 11.25 0.39 -8.04
CA TYR A 201 12.58 -0.15 -8.32
C TYR A 201 13.67 0.91 -8.16
N THR A 202 13.39 2.13 -8.60
CA THR A 202 14.27 3.28 -8.42
C THR A 202 14.47 3.59 -6.94
N CYS A 203 13.39 3.61 -6.14
CA CYS A 203 13.47 3.77 -4.69
C CYS A 203 14.37 2.70 -4.05
N LEU A 204 14.18 1.43 -4.38
CA LEU A 204 15.02 0.34 -3.87
C LEU A 204 16.50 0.55 -4.19
N ARG A 205 16.82 1.00 -5.41
CA ARG A 205 18.20 1.32 -5.82
C ARG A 205 18.77 2.52 -5.06
N LEU A 206 17.98 3.56 -4.85
CA LEU A 206 18.39 4.76 -4.10
C LEU A 206 18.66 4.41 -2.64
N LEU A 207 17.73 3.74 -1.96
CA LEU A 207 17.89 3.31 -0.57
C LEU A 207 19.12 2.40 -0.41
N ASN A 208 19.31 1.43 -1.31
CA ASN A 208 20.50 0.59 -1.29
C ASN A 208 21.80 1.38 -1.57
N GLY A 209 21.73 2.43 -2.38
CA GLY A 209 22.85 3.34 -2.64
C GLY A 209 23.25 4.13 -1.40
N LEU A 210 22.25 4.69 -0.70
CA LEU A 210 22.42 5.51 0.52
C LEU A 210 22.95 4.71 1.70
N ARG A 211 22.72 3.40 1.74
CA ARG A 211 23.28 2.56 2.79
C ARG A 211 24.79 2.44 2.65
N SER A 212 25.52 3.12 3.56
CA SER A 212 26.94 2.92 3.82
C SER A 212 27.16 1.52 4.39
N LEU A 213 28.34 0.94 4.10
CA LEU A 213 28.76 -0.46 4.29
C LEU A 213 28.03 -1.24 5.41
#